data_AF-A0A3E1DXB4-F1
#
_entry.id   AF-A0A3E1DXB4-F1
#
_cell.length_a   1.000
_cell.length_b   1.000
_cell.length_c   1.000
_cell.angle_alpha   90.00
_cell.angle_beta   90.00
_cell.angle_gamma   90.00
#
_symmetry.space_group_name_H-M   'P 1'
#
loop_
_entity.id
_entity.type
_entity.pdbx_description
1 polymer ?
#
loop_
_entity_poly.entity_id
_entity_poly.type
_entity_poly.pdbx_seq_one_letter_code
_entity_poly.pdbx_strand_id
1 'polypeptide(L)'
;MPTLENALRELRREVLASLSAAPLRPGEPLCTVERITLSLAVELQESEEPAQAGRFIVAAAPSVVHHRVSVEFVAAPGFPQPPAFLAQAAVEAPVANAVKAAVEVQDLSAFSVLSEVFGAPGFDSSARASVFRDVLEELSPELQHQVLVTLESPADSGEEATLSEARRRILRLAGSGPSGAGRGPALLRELAQRESVQTLVLLAAVHWRTPSEWAAAPYSQKAALEPRAPEGSVPA
;
A
#
# COMPACT_ATOMS: atom_id res chain seq x y z
N MET A 1 -5.59 18.19 -18.43
CA MET A 1 -4.79 17.96 -17.22
C MET A 1 -5.49 18.63 -16.05
N PRO A 2 -5.86 17.89 -14.99
CA PRO A 2 -6.47 18.48 -13.81
C PRO A 2 -5.47 19.44 -13.14
N THR A 3 -5.94 20.62 -12.73
CA THR A 3 -5.13 21.54 -11.92
C THR A 3 -4.98 21.00 -10.50
N LEU A 4 -3.91 21.35 -9.80
CA LEU A 4 -3.71 21.00 -8.40
C LEU A 4 -4.93 21.38 -7.54
N GLU A 5 -5.52 22.56 -7.79
CA GLU A 5 -6.71 23.02 -7.06
C GLU A 5 -7.92 22.09 -7.26
N ASN A 6 -8.16 21.62 -8.49
CA ASN A 6 -9.25 20.69 -8.77
C ASN A 6 -9.01 19.33 -8.12
N ALA A 7 -7.77 18.82 -8.19
CA ALA A 7 -7.39 17.57 -7.55
C ALA A 7 -7.55 17.64 -6.02
N LEU A 8 -7.13 18.75 -5.38
CA LEU A 8 -7.32 18.97 -3.95
C LEU A 8 -8.80 19.04 -3.57
N ARG A 9 -9.64 19.66 -4.41
CA ARG A 9 -11.08 19.76 -4.18
C ARG A 9 -11.77 18.40 -4.29
N GLU A 10 -11.41 17.60 -5.29
CA GLU A 10 -11.93 16.25 -5.47
C GLU A 10 -11.51 15.33 -4.34
N LEU A 11 -10.23 15.36 -3.96
CA LEU A 11 -9.68 14.58 -2.87
C LEU A 11 -10.35 14.94 -1.53
N ARG A 12 -10.53 16.23 -1.25
CA ARG A 12 -11.28 16.68 -0.05
C ARG A 12 -12.71 16.15 -0.06
N ARG A 13 -13.40 16.20 -1.20
CA ARG A 13 -14.78 15.70 -1.33
C ARG A 13 -14.84 14.19 -1.06
N GLU A 14 -13.90 13.43 -1.61
CA GLU A 14 -13.83 11.98 -1.44
C GLU A 14 -13.54 11.60 0.01
N VAL A 15 -12.55 12.23 0.64
CA VAL A 15 -12.24 12.05 2.07
C VAL A 15 -13.48 12.31 2.93
N LEU A 16 -14.18 13.42 2.70
CA LEU A 16 -15.40 13.75 3.45
C LEU A 16 -16.52 12.75 3.22
N ALA A 17 -16.68 12.28 1.98
CA ALA A 17 -17.67 11.25 1.65
C ALA A 17 -17.36 9.93 2.38
N SER A 18 -16.10 9.47 2.35
CA SER A 18 -15.67 8.25 3.04
C SER A 18 -15.84 8.35 4.56
N LEU A 19 -15.54 9.50 5.16
CA LEU A 19 -15.76 9.72 6.60
C LEU A 19 -17.25 9.70 6.98
N SER A 20 -18.12 10.14 6.08
CA SER A 20 -19.58 10.17 6.30
C SER A 20 -20.29 8.85 6.01
N ALA A 21 -19.69 7.97 5.20
CA ALA A 21 -20.31 6.74 4.72
C ALA A 21 -20.27 5.59 5.73
N ALA A 22 -19.55 5.74 6.85
CA ALA A 22 -19.50 4.75 7.91
C ALA A 22 -20.72 4.92 8.85
N PRO A 23 -21.70 4.00 8.85
CA PRO A 23 -22.80 4.07 9.81
C PRO A 23 -22.24 3.82 11.22
N LEU A 24 -22.31 4.84 12.07
CA LEU A 24 -21.97 4.71 13.50
C LEU A 24 -22.91 3.71 14.14
N ARG A 25 -22.40 2.57 14.63
CA ARG A 25 -23.24 1.66 15.41
C ARG A 25 -23.47 2.25 16.80
N PRO A 26 -24.67 2.11 17.38
CA PRO A 26 -24.92 2.55 18.75
C PRO A 26 -23.92 1.89 19.72
N GLY A 27 -23.11 2.69 20.40
CA GLY A 27 -22.13 2.22 21.38
C GLY A 27 -20.69 2.07 20.87
N GLU A 28 -20.42 2.31 19.58
CA GLU A 28 -19.03 2.35 19.08
C GLU A 28 -18.35 3.68 19.43
N PRO A 29 -17.08 3.67 19.88
CA PRO A 29 -16.32 4.88 20.11
C PRO A 29 -16.19 5.65 18.80
N LEU A 30 -16.48 6.96 18.85
CA LEU A 30 -16.34 7.85 17.70
C LEU A 30 -14.84 8.00 17.37
N CYS A 31 -14.34 7.23 16.41
CA CYS A 31 -13.00 7.43 15.87
C CYS A 31 -12.97 8.78 15.13
N THR A 32 -12.37 9.80 15.74
CA THR A 32 -12.14 11.10 15.12
C THR A 32 -10.81 11.09 14.38
N VAL A 33 -10.83 11.43 13.10
CA VAL A 33 -9.60 11.51 12.31
C VAL A 33 -8.89 12.83 12.61
N GLU A 34 -7.88 12.79 13.48
CA GLU A 34 -7.17 14.01 13.90
C GLU A 34 -6.24 14.58 12.82
N ARG A 35 -5.68 13.71 11.96
CA ARG A 35 -4.74 14.10 10.91
C ARG A 35 -4.84 13.18 9.69
N ILE A 36 -4.97 13.76 8.51
CA ILE A 36 -4.80 13.06 7.22
C ILE A 36 -3.65 13.74 6.49
N THR A 37 -2.60 13.00 6.13
CA THR A 37 -1.49 13.50 5.31
C THR A 37 -1.60 12.96 3.90
N LEU A 38 -1.73 13.85 2.91
CA LEU A 38 -1.83 13.48 1.50
C LEU A 38 -0.59 13.97 0.76
N SER A 39 0.09 13.08 0.05
CA SER A 39 1.28 13.39 -0.75
C SER A 39 0.94 13.35 -2.24
N LEU A 40 1.00 14.49 -2.91
CA LEU A 40 0.74 14.61 -4.35
C LEU A 40 2.06 14.81 -5.10
N ALA A 41 2.26 14.04 -6.17
CA ALA A 41 3.30 14.29 -7.15
C ALA A 41 2.83 15.38 -8.10
N VAL A 42 3.53 16.53 -8.10
CA VAL A 42 3.20 17.64 -8.99
C VAL A 42 4.38 18.02 -9.87
N GLU A 43 4.05 18.43 -11.10
CA GLU A 43 4.97 19.01 -12.08
C GLU A 43 4.72 20.52 -12.15
N LEU A 44 5.80 21.30 -12.23
CA LEU A 44 5.71 22.74 -12.47
C LEU A 44 5.63 22.97 -13.98
N GLN A 45 4.48 23.43 -14.46
CA GLN A 45 4.36 23.96 -15.80
C GLN A 45 4.74 25.44 -15.77
N GLU A 46 5.93 25.75 -16.29
CA GLU A 46 6.39 27.13 -16.48
C GLU A 46 5.46 27.87 -17.46
N SER A 47 5.23 29.16 -17.20
CA SER A 47 4.47 30.00 -18.14
C SER A 47 5.37 30.46 -19.28
N GLU A 48 4.85 30.47 -20.50
CA GLU A 48 5.54 31.07 -21.65
C GLU A 48 5.65 32.59 -21.52
N GLU A 49 4.82 33.22 -20.68
CA GLU A 49 4.89 34.63 -20.37
C GLU A 49 5.75 34.87 -19.10
N PRO A 50 6.85 35.64 -19.19
CA PRO A 50 7.78 35.85 -18.07
C PRO A 50 7.18 36.63 -16.89
N ALA A 51 6.01 37.25 -17.07
CA ALA A 51 5.29 37.98 -16.03
C ALA A 51 4.31 37.11 -15.21
N GLN A 52 4.12 35.85 -15.58
CA GLN A 52 3.13 34.97 -14.96
C GLN A 52 3.83 33.83 -14.22
N ALA A 53 3.45 33.61 -12.96
CA ALA A 53 3.95 32.47 -12.19
C ALA A 53 3.52 31.15 -12.87
N GLY A 54 4.44 30.18 -12.93
CA GLY A 54 4.13 28.83 -13.39
C GLY A 54 3.04 28.18 -12.53
N ARG A 55 2.37 27.15 -13.07
CA ARG A 55 1.30 26.43 -12.38
C ARG A 55 1.71 25.01 -12.07
N PHE A 56 1.32 24.51 -10.90
CA PHE A 56 1.50 23.11 -10.55
C PHE A 56 0.38 22.25 -11.14
N ILE A 57 0.76 21.15 -11.78
CA ILE A 57 -0.14 20.15 -12.38
C ILE A 57 0.13 18.81 -11.72
N VAL A 58 -0.92 18.04 -11.45
CA VAL A 58 -0.76 16.69 -10.91
C VAL A 58 -0.21 15.77 -12.00
N ALA A 59 0.91 15.10 -11.71
CA ALA A 59 1.55 14.21 -12.65
C ALA A 59 0.64 13.00 -12.94
N ALA A 60 0.28 12.78 -14.20
CA ALA A 60 -0.53 11.63 -14.62
C ALA A 60 0.31 10.38 -14.95
N ALA A 61 1.63 10.53 -15.05
CA ALA A 61 2.60 9.49 -15.38
C ALA A 61 3.82 9.61 -14.46
N PRO A 62 4.58 8.52 -14.24
CA PRO A 62 5.83 8.57 -13.48
C PRO A 62 6.83 9.50 -14.20
N SER A 63 7.35 10.49 -13.48
CA SER A 63 8.25 11.54 -13.97
C SER A 63 9.51 11.57 -13.10
N VAL A 64 10.63 12.05 -13.64
CA VAL A 64 11.93 11.95 -12.95
C VAL A 64 12.06 13.01 -11.83
N VAL A 65 11.23 14.05 -11.86
CA VAL A 65 11.23 15.15 -10.88
C VAL A 65 9.83 15.30 -10.31
N HIS A 66 9.64 14.91 -9.06
CA HIS A 66 8.37 15.05 -8.35
C HIS A 66 8.50 16.04 -7.20
N HIS A 67 7.69 17.10 -7.22
CA HIS A 67 7.49 17.92 -6.04
C HIS A 67 6.42 17.28 -5.16
N ARG A 68 6.66 17.25 -3.85
CA ARG A 68 5.74 16.67 -2.86
C ARG A 68 4.92 17.79 -2.21
N VAL A 69 3.61 17.73 -2.37
CA VAL A 69 2.69 18.57 -1.59
C VAL A 69 2.13 17.71 -0.46
N SER A 70 2.32 18.13 0.79
CA SER A 70 1.71 17.50 1.97
C SER A 70 0.51 18.34 2.43
N VAL A 71 -0.67 17.74 2.47
CA VAL A 71 -1.90 18.40 2.95
C VAL A 71 -2.35 17.74 4.24
N GLU A 72 -2.61 18.55 5.26
CA GLU A 72 -3.06 18.09 6.58
C GLU A 72 -4.53 18.46 6.81
N PHE A 73 -5.35 17.46 7.15
CA PHE A 73 -6.75 17.66 7.51
C PHE A 73 -6.97 17.32 8.99
N VAL A 74 -7.61 18.24 9.72
CA VAL A 74 -8.02 18.03 11.11
C VAL A 74 -9.52 17.83 11.15
N ALA A 75 -10.00 16.66 11.56
CA ALA A 75 -11.44 16.45 11.78
C ALA A 75 -11.79 16.80 13.24
N ALA A 76 -12.47 17.94 13.43
CA ALA A 76 -13.03 18.31 14.73
C ALA A 76 -14.24 17.41 15.08
N PRO A 77 -14.50 17.14 16.37
CA PRO A 77 -15.73 16.46 16.79
C PRO A 77 -16.97 17.29 16.41
N GLY A 78 -17.93 16.65 15.73
CA GLY A 78 -19.18 17.28 15.30
C GLY A 78 -19.28 17.66 13.82
N PHE A 79 -18.56 16.96 12.94
CA PHE A 79 -18.65 17.22 11.50
C PHE A 79 -20.11 17.14 11.00
N PRO A 80 -20.62 18.18 10.31
CA PRO A 80 -21.96 18.11 9.73
C PRO A 80 -21.98 17.01 8.66
N GLN A 81 -23.01 16.17 8.70
CA GLN A 81 -23.28 15.21 7.63
C GLN A 81 -23.22 15.92 6.28
N PRO A 82 -22.54 15.37 5.27
CA PRO A 82 -22.51 16.00 3.96
C PRO A 82 -23.94 16.12 3.43
N PRO A 83 -24.23 17.20 2.70
CA PRO A 83 -25.56 17.41 2.13
C PRO A 83 -25.94 16.21 1.25
N ALA A 84 -27.20 15.77 1.36
CA ALA A 84 -27.70 14.49 0.82
C ALA A 84 -27.43 14.27 -0.69
N PHE A 85 -27.16 15.32 -1.46
CA PHE A 85 -26.80 15.21 -2.87
C PHE A 85 -25.42 14.57 -3.12
N LEU A 86 -24.51 14.56 -2.14
CA LEU A 86 -23.23 13.85 -2.23
C LEU A 86 -23.34 12.37 -1.89
N ALA A 87 -24.34 11.97 -1.11
CA ALA A 87 -24.55 10.57 -0.71
C ALA A 87 -25.05 9.69 -1.87
N GLN A 88 -25.69 10.29 -2.89
CA GLN A 88 -26.24 9.55 -4.03
C GLN A 88 -25.22 9.25 -5.14
N ALA A 89 -24.03 9.85 -5.10
CA ALA A 89 -22.95 9.56 -6.05
C ALA A 89 -22.04 8.40 -5.60
N ALA A 90 -22.24 7.86 -4.39
CA ALA A 90 -21.53 6.69 -3.88
C ALA A 90 -22.17 5.39 -4.40
N VAL A 91 -22.30 5.26 -5.72
CA VAL A 91 -22.59 3.98 -6.37
C VAL A 91 -21.26 3.36 -6.74
N GLU A 92 -20.86 2.37 -5.93
CA GLU A 92 -19.90 1.30 -6.20
C GLU A 92 -18.66 1.66 -7.04
N ALA A 93 -17.61 2.17 -6.37
CA ALA A 93 -16.24 2.01 -6.85
C ALA A 93 -15.32 1.65 -5.66
N PRO A 94 -14.34 0.75 -5.86
CA PRO A 94 -13.82 -0.07 -4.78
C PRO A 94 -12.74 0.65 -3.96
N VAL A 95 -12.94 0.67 -2.64
CA VAL A 95 -11.97 1.15 -1.63
C VAL A 95 -10.58 0.49 -1.79
N ALA A 96 -10.52 -0.70 -2.40
CA ALA A 96 -9.28 -1.42 -2.72
C ALA A 96 -8.36 -0.67 -3.69
N ASN A 97 -8.89 0.14 -4.61
CA ASN A 97 -8.05 0.83 -5.61
C ASN A 97 -7.35 2.07 -5.04
N ALA A 98 -7.95 2.75 -4.06
CA ALA A 98 -7.37 3.95 -3.45
C ALA A 98 -6.19 3.61 -2.51
N VAL A 99 -6.31 2.52 -1.75
CA VAL A 99 -5.21 1.99 -0.91
C VAL A 99 -4.06 1.48 -1.78
N LYS A 100 -4.37 0.84 -2.91
CA LYS A 100 -3.38 0.35 -3.87
C LYS A 100 -2.59 1.48 -4.52
N ALA A 101 -3.25 2.57 -4.95
CA ALA A 101 -2.59 3.71 -5.57
C ALA A 101 -1.73 4.53 -4.60
N ALA A 102 -2.10 4.62 -3.32
CA ALA A 102 -1.30 5.31 -2.29
C ALA A 102 -0.02 4.53 -1.91
N VAL A 103 -0.06 3.20 -2.00
CA VAL A 103 1.08 2.31 -1.70
C VAL A 103 2.03 2.17 -2.89
N GLU A 104 1.53 2.23 -4.12
CA GLU A 104 2.34 2.11 -5.35
C GLU A 104 3.35 3.25 -5.57
N VAL A 105 3.13 4.44 -4.99
CA VAL A 105 3.97 5.63 -5.26
C VAL A 105 5.13 5.79 -4.28
N GLN A 106 5.07 5.17 -3.09
CA GLN A 106 5.99 5.54 -2.01
C GLN A 106 7.13 4.56 -1.72
N ASP A 107 7.14 3.34 -2.26
CA ASP A 107 8.31 2.48 -1.94
C ASP A 107 8.59 1.29 -2.87
N LEU A 108 8.93 1.58 -4.13
CA LEU A 108 9.55 0.58 -5.02
C LEU A 108 10.80 -0.06 -4.38
N SER A 109 11.48 0.65 -3.47
CA SER A 109 12.64 0.16 -2.75
C SER A 109 12.26 -0.91 -1.72
N ALA A 110 11.28 -0.65 -0.85
CA ALA A 110 10.80 -1.63 0.11
C ALA A 110 10.13 -2.82 -0.59
N PHE A 111 9.34 -2.58 -1.64
CA PHE A 111 8.75 -3.64 -2.44
C PHE A 111 9.82 -4.54 -3.09
N SER A 112 10.90 -3.98 -3.62
CA SER A 112 12.00 -4.75 -4.19
C SER A 112 12.67 -5.63 -3.13
N VAL A 113 12.92 -5.08 -1.94
CA VAL A 113 13.50 -5.85 -0.83
C VAL A 113 12.55 -6.96 -0.36
N LEU A 114 11.27 -6.66 -0.18
CA LEU A 114 10.27 -7.69 0.16
C LEU A 114 10.15 -8.76 -0.94
N SER A 115 10.34 -8.40 -2.21
CA SER A 115 10.39 -9.36 -3.32
C SER A 115 11.64 -10.23 -3.30
N GLU A 116 12.78 -9.72 -2.82
CA GLU A 116 13.96 -10.55 -2.54
C GLU A 116 13.71 -11.55 -1.39
N VAL A 117 12.90 -11.18 -0.40
CA VAL A 117 12.58 -12.02 0.76
C VAL A 117 11.47 -13.04 0.46
N PHE A 118 10.36 -12.62 -0.13
CA PHE A 118 9.19 -13.46 -0.37
C PHE A 118 9.19 -14.11 -1.76
N GLY A 119 9.94 -13.54 -2.71
CA GLY A 119 9.83 -13.84 -4.13
C GLY A 119 8.84 -12.92 -4.85
N ALA A 120 8.95 -12.88 -6.18
CA ALA A 120 8.02 -12.13 -7.03
C ALA A 120 6.56 -12.58 -6.81
N PRO A 121 5.57 -11.67 -6.87
CA PRO A 121 4.16 -12.00 -6.64
C PRO A 121 3.68 -13.22 -7.42
N GLY A 122 3.14 -14.20 -6.70
CA GLY A 122 2.73 -15.51 -7.19
C GLY A 122 2.37 -16.45 -6.04
N PHE A 123 1.78 -17.62 -6.34
CA PHE A 123 1.17 -18.49 -5.32
C PHE A 123 2.07 -18.81 -4.10
N ASP A 124 3.29 -19.30 -4.32
CA ASP A 124 4.20 -19.67 -3.22
C ASP A 124 4.70 -18.46 -2.43
N SER A 125 4.99 -17.35 -3.14
CA SER A 125 5.39 -16.09 -2.50
C SER A 125 4.25 -15.46 -1.70
N SER A 126 3.01 -15.63 -2.15
CA SER A 126 1.79 -15.21 -1.48
C SER A 126 1.57 -15.96 -0.18
N ALA A 127 1.80 -17.28 -0.17
CA ALA A 127 1.76 -18.06 1.06
C ALA A 127 2.78 -17.54 2.09
N ARG A 128 3.99 -17.18 1.65
CA ARG A 128 4.98 -16.54 2.52
C ARG A 128 4.51 -15.17 3.03
N ALA A 129 4.10 -14.28 2.14
CA ALA A 129 3.61 -12.96 2.54
C ALA A 129 2.40 -13.02 3.49
N SER A 130 1.52 -14.02 3.34
CA SER A 130 0.44 -14.30 4.30
C SER A 130 0.98 -14.69 5.67
N VAL A 131 1.87 -15.70 5.76
CA VAL A 131 2.45 -16.10 7.05
C VAL A 131 3.17 -14.93 7.73
N PHE A 132 3.85 -14.07 6.96
CA PHE A 132 4.48 -12.86 7.49
C PHE A 132 3.45 -11.92 8.14
N ARG A 133 2.33 -11.65 7.45
CA ARG A 133 1.25 -10.79 7.98
C ARG A 133 0.58 -11.42 9.19
N ASP A 134 0.18 -12.69 9.09
CA ASP A 134 -0.53 -13.41 10.14
C ASP A 134 0.28 -13.42 11.45
N VAL A 135 1.59 -13.68 11.36
CA VAL A 135 2.48 -13.68 12.54
C VAL A 135 2.60 -12.30 13.17
N LEU A 136 2.60 -11.22 12.39
CA LEU A 136 2.71 -9.86 12.92
C LEU A 136 1.38 -9.34 13.46
N GLU A 137 0.24 -9.70 12.84
CA GLU A 137 -1.10 -9.33 13.30
C GLU A 137 -1.46 -9.95 14.66
N GLU A 138 -0.86 -11.09 15.02
CA GLU A 138 -0.99 -11.72 16.36
C GLU A 138 -0.27 -10.94 17.48
N LEU A 139 0.57 -9.96 17.15
CA LEU A 139 1.44 -9.25 18.09
C LEU A 139 0.97 -7.81 18.32
N SER A 140 1.31 -7.26 19.49
CA SER A 140 1.17 -5.82 19.73
C SER A 140 2.15 -5.02 18.85
N PRO A 141 1.85 -3.76 18.52
CA PRO A 141 2.72 -2.93 17.67
C PRO A 141 4.17 -2.84 18.15
N GLU A 142 4.39 -2.81 19.47
CA GLU A 142 5.71 -2.77 20.08
C GLU A 142 6.49 -4.06 19.82
N LEU A 143 5.82 -5.21 19.97
CA LEU A 143 6.41 -6.53 19.75
C LEU A 143 6.66 -6.80 18.27
N GLN A 144 5.81 -6.30 17.36
CA GLN A 144 6.00 -6.41 15.91
C GLN A 144 7.35 -5.83 15.47
N HIS A 145 7.66 -4.60 15.89
CA HIS A 145 8.92 -3.97 15.56
C HIS A 145 10.09 -4.69 16.22
N GLN A 146 9.95 -5.07 17.49
CA GLN A 146 10.97 -5.80 18.23
C GLN A 146 11.34 -7.13 17.56
N VAL A 147 10.36 -7.90 17.07
CA VAL A 147 10.61 -9.16 16.34
C VAL A 147 11.48 -8.93 15.12
N LEU A 148 11.17 -7.92 14.29
CA LEU A 148 11.89 -7.68 13.04
C LEU A 148 13.32 -7.15 13.25
N VAL A 149 13.53 -6.27 14.24
CA VAL A 149 14.87 -5.70 14.48
C VAL A 149 15.82 -6.67 15.21
N THR A 150 15.29 -7.74 15.83
CA THR A 150 16.06 -8.74 16.58
C THR A 150 16.21 -10.08 15.87
N LEU A 151 15.81 -10.20 14.59
CA LEU A 151 15.86 -11.47 13.84
C LEU A 151 17.23 -12.17 13.89
N GLU A 152 18.32 -11.41 13.80
CA GLU A 152 19.69 -11.97 13.81
C GLU A 152 20.31 -12.06 15.21
N SER A 153 19.63 -11.54 16.22
CA SER A 153 20.12 -11.60 17.59
C SER A 153 19.90 -13.00 18.18
N PRO A 154 20.85 -13.53 18.96
CA PRO A 154 20.63 -14.76 19.70
C PRO A 154 19.42 -14.59 20.63
N ALA A 155 18.69 -15.69 20.85
CA ALA A 155 17.58 -15.70 21.79
C ALA A 155 18.09 -15.39 23.20
N ASP A 156 17.49 -14.41 23.87
CA ASP A 156 17.78 -14.16 25.27
C ASP A 156 17.03 -15.18 26.13
N SER A 157 17.67 -15.67 27.18
CA SER A 157 17.08 -16.67 28.09
C SER A 157 15.85 -16.15 28.86
N GLY A 158 15.58 -14.84 28.82
CA GLY A 158 14.40 -14.20 29.41
C GLY A 158 13.39 -13.69 28.38
N GLU A 159 13.55 -14.05 27.11
CA GLU A 159 12.65 -13.62 26.02
C GLU A 159 11.24 -14.21 26.22
N GLU A 160 10.22 -13.38 26.00
CA GLU A 160 8.83 -13.82 26.07
C GLU A 160 8.56 -14.92 25.04
N ALA A 161 7.85 -15.98 25.45
CA ALA A 161 7.60 -17.15 24.61
C ALA A 161 6.91 -16.79 23.28
N THR A 162 5.98 -15.83 23.31
CA THR A 162 5.27 -15.31 22.13
C THR A 162 6.23 -14.67 21.14
N LEU A 163 7.16 -13.83 21.63
CA LEU A 163 8.13 -13.13 20.79
C LEU A 163 9.14 -14.12 20.18
N SER A 164 9.59 -15.09 20.98
CA SER A 164 10.49 -16.16 20.52
C SER A 164 9.85 -17.03 19.41
N GLU A 165 8.57 -17.37 19.56
CA GLU A 165 7.83 -18.15 18.55
C GLU A 165 7.60 -17.33 17.28
N ALA A 166 7.17 -16.07 17.39
CA ALA A 166 7.01 -15.19 16.25
C ALA A 166 8.34 -15.00 15.49
N ARG A 167 9.43 -14.70 16.20
CA ARG A 167 10.77 -14.57 15.61
C ARG A 167 11.18 -15.82 14.86
N ARG A 168 10.94 -17.00 15.44
CA ARG A 168 11.25 -18.30 14.80
C ARG A 168 10.46 -18.52 13.52
N ARG A 169 9.17 -18.16 13.50
CA ARG A 169 8.33 -18.26 12.30
C ARG A 169 8.82 -17.32 11.21
N ILE A 170 9.09 -16.06 11.53
CA ILE A 170 9.62 -15.08 10.58
C ILE A 170 11.00 -15.50 10.06
N LEU A 171 11.88 -16.02 10.91
CA LEU A 171 13.19 -16.54 10.50
C LEU A 171 13.07 -17.72 9.51
N ARG A 172 12.21 -18.69 9.82
CA ARG A 172 11.96 -19.84 8.95
C ARG A 172 11.41 -19.38 7.59
N LEU A 173 10.46 -18.45 7.62
CA LEU A 173 9.88 -17.86 6.44
C LEU A 173 10.94 -17.17 5.57
N ALA A 174 11.66 -16.21 6.14
CA ALA A 174 12.67 -15.43 5.44
C ALA A 174 13.80 -16.31 4.88
N GLY A 175 14.15 -17.38 5.60
CA GLY A 175 15.15 -18.33 5.14
C GLY A 175 14.68 -19.31 4.07
N SER A 176 13.37 -19.52 3.93
CA SER A 176 12.76 -20.31 2.84
C SER A 176 12.56 -19.53 1.54
N GLY A 177 12.83 -18.23 1.56
CA GLY A 177 12.71 -17.32 0.43
C GLY A 177 13.88 -17.38 -0.55
N PRO A 178 13.81 -16.68 -1.69
CA PRO A 178 14.87 -16.67 -2.71
C PRO A 178 16.19 -16.07 -2.22
N SER A 179 16.15 -15.18 -1.23
CA SER A 179 17.36 -14.67 -0.57
C SER A 179 18.09 -15.70 0.32
N GLY A 180 17.41 -16.77 0.71
CA GLY A 180 17.96 -17.81 1.59
C GLY A 180 18.14 -17.40 3.06
N ALA A 181 18.55 -18.37 3.88
CA ALA A 181 18.59 -18.30 5.35
C ALA A 181 19.50 -17.23 5.94
N GLY A 182 20.56 -16.82 5.24
CA GLY A 182 21.45 -15.75 5.72
C GLY A 182 20.93 -14.35 5.39
N ARG A 183 20.55 -14.12 4.13
CA ARG A 183 20.25 -12.77 3.63
C ARG A 183 18.82 -12.32 3.89
N GLY A 184 17.84 -13.23 3.87
CA GLY A 184 16.43 -12.89 4.10
C GLY A 184 16.17 -12.17 5.43
N PRO A 185 16.61 -12.74 6.57
CA PRO A 185 16.45 -12.08 7.88
C PRO A 185 17.14 -10.72 7.99
N ALA A 186 18.34 -10.59 7.44
CA ALA A 186 19.09 -9.33 7.41
C ALA A 186 18.33 -8.25 6.63
N LEU A 187 17.79 -8.59 5.46
CA LEU A 187 16.99 -7.67 4.63
C LEU A 187 15.73 -7.19 5.38
N LEU A 188 15.02 -8.09 6.06
CA LEU A 188 13.84 -7.71 6.86
C LEU A 188 14.20 -6.78 8.02
N ARG A 189 15.32 -7.05 8.71
CA ARG A 189 15.83 -6.20 9.77
C ARG A 189 16.17 -4.80 9.26
N GLU A 190 16.96 -4.71 8.20
CA GLU A 190 17.34 -3.44 7.57
C GLU A 190 16.10 -2.67 7.10
N LEU A 191 15.09 -3.38 6.61
CA LEU A 191 13.86 -2.77 6.15
C LEU A 191 13.03 -2.22 7.32
N ALA A 192 12.91 -2.97 8.42
CA ALA A 192 12.22 -2.54 9.63
C ALA A 192 12.89 -1.35 10.35
N GLN A 193 14.17 -1.07 10.06
CA GLN A 193 14.86 0.13 10.56
C GLN A 193 14.52 1.40 9.77
N ARG A 194 14.06 1.25 8.52
CA ARG A 194 13.76 2.36 7.60
C ARG A 194 12.27 2.62 7.50
N GLU A 195 11.49 1.54 7.50
CA GLU A 195 10.06 1.55 7.29
C GLU A 195 9.28 1.12 8.53
N SER A 196 8.07 1.66 8.68
CA SER A 196 7.16 1.21 9.72
C SER A 196 6.68 -0.22 9.43
N VAL A 197 6.49 -1.04 10.48
CA VAL A 197 6.01 -2.42 10.30
C VAL A 197 4.64 -2.45 9.61
N GLN A 198 3.78 -1.47 9.90
CA GLN A 198 2.48 -1.33 9.25
C GLN A 198 2.61 -1.11 7.75
N THR A 199 3.60 -0.31 7.31
CA THR A 199 3.91 -0.12 5.88
C THR A 199 4.28 -1.45 5.22
N LEU A 200 5.11 -2.25 5.90
CA LEU A 200 5.56 -3.55 5.37
C LEU A 200 4.41 -4.56 5.26
N VAL A 201 3.55 -4.64 6.28
CA VAL A 201 2.33 -5.46 6.27
C VAL A 201 1.39 -5.03 5.14
N LEU A 202 1.23 -3.71 4.94
CA LEU A 202 0.38 -3.17 3.88
C LEU A 202 0.95 -3.46 2.48
N LEU A 203 2.26 -3.27 2.26
CA LEU A 203 2.93 -3.64 1.02
C LEU A 203 2.78 -5.13 0.73
N ALA A 204 2.98 -5.97 1.75
CA ALA A 204 2.76 -7.41 1.64
C ALA A 204 1.31 -7.71 1.19
N ALA A 205 0.33 -7.03 1.79
CA ALA A 205 -1.08 -7.23 1.45
C ALA A 205 -1.46 -6.76 0.05
N VAL A 206 -0.90 -5.64 -0.41
CA VAL A 206 -1.22 -5.06 -1.73
C VAL A 206 -0.63 -5.88 -2.87
N HIS A 207 0.61 -6.37 -2.72
CA HIS A 207 1.32 -7.02 -3.81
C HIS A 207 1.21 -8.55 -3.81
N TRP A 208 1.01 -9.17 -2.65
CA TRP A 208 0.92 -10.63 -2.53
C TRP A 208 -0.48 -11.06 -2.10
N ARG A 209 -1.30 -11.37 -3.11
CA ARG A 209 -2.69 -11.79 -2.91
C ARG A 209 -2.81 -12.99 -1.97
N THR A 210 -3.81 -12.97 -1.10
CA THR A 210 -4.13 -14.13 -0.25
C THR A 210 -4.67 -15.31 -1.06
N PRO A 211 -4.59 -16.56 -0.56
CA PRO A 211 -5.21 -17.72 -1.22
C PRO A 211 -6.71 -17.53 -1.50
N SER A 212 -7.44 -16.83 -0.61
CA SER A 212 -8.85 -16.47 -0.79
C SER A 212 -9.05 -15.47 -1.93
N GLU A 213 -8.17 -14.49 -2.10
CA GLU A 213 -8.19 -13.58 -3.25
C GLU A 213 -7.86 -14.28 -4.57
N TRP A 214 -6.96 -15.26 -4.56
CA TRP A 214 -6.71 -16.12 -5.73
C TRP A 214 -7.94 -16.95 -6.10
N ALA A 215 -8.70 -17.43 -5.11
CA ALA A 215 -9.94 -18.19 -5.33
C ALA A 215 -11.11 -17.31 -5.79
N ALA A 216 -11.16 -16.04 -5.35
CA ALA A 216 -12.21 -15.09 -5.70
C ALA A 216 -11.95 -14.35 -7.02
N ALA A 217 -10.69 -14.31 -7.50
CA ALA A 217 -10.37 -13.70 -8.77
C ALA A 217 -10.98 -14.52 -9.92
N PRO A 218 -11.89 -13.96 -10.74
CA PRO A 218 -12.35 -14.65 -11.93
C PRO A 218 -11.13 -14.93 -12.83
N TYR A 219 -11.08 -16.13 -13.41
CA TYR A 219 -10.07 -16.63 -14.36
C TYR A 219 -9.99 -15.80 -15.67
N SER A 220 -10.21 -14.50 -15.64
CA SER A 220 -10.43 -13.64 -16.79
C SER A 220 -9.19 -12.81 -17.09
N GLN A 221 -8.06 -13.44 -17.40
CA GLN A 221 -6.97 -12.73 -18.12
C GLN A 221 -5.91 -13.63 -18.77
N LYS A 222 -6.25 -14.86 -19.17
CA LYS A 222 -5.34 -15.67 -20.01
C LYS A 222 -5.68 -15.71 -21.50
N ALA A 223 -6.70 -14.96 -21.95
CA ALA A 223 -7.21 -15.02 -23.33
C ALA A 223 -6.83 -13.82 -24.24
N ALA A 224 -6.09 -12.82 -23.75
CA ALA A 224 -5.85 -11.57 -24.52
C ALA A 224 -4.45 -11.44 -25.14
N LEU A 225 -3.58 -12.44 -25.02
CA LEU A 225 -2.20 -12.41 -25.51
C LEU A 225 -1.84 -13.71 -26.27
N GLU A 226 -2.68 -14.13 -27.19
CA GLU A 226 -2.20 -14.90 -28.34
C GLU A 226 -2.21 -13.97 -29.56
N PRO A 227 -1.03 -13.54 -30.06
CA PRO A 227 -0.96 -12.84 -31.32
C PRO A 227 -1.41 -13.81 -32.41
N ARG A 228 -2.57 -13.54 -33.02
CA ARG A 228 -2.95 -14.18 -34.28
C ARG A 228 -1.81 -14.00 -35.27
N ALA A 229 -1.15 -15.11 -35.62
CA ALA A 229 -0.18 -15.13 -36.70
C ALA A 229 -0.82 -14.55 -37.97
N PRO A 230 -0.12 -13.68 -38.72
CA PRO A 230 -0.62 -13.19 -39.99
C PRO A 230 -0.72 -14.39 -40.95
N GLU A 231 -1.94 -14.70 -41.38
CA GLU A 231 -2.18 -15.69 -42.44
C GLU A 231 -1.36 -15.28 -43.67
N GLY A 232 -0.43 -16.17 -44.01
CA GLY A 232 0.49 -15.98 -45.13
C GLY A 232 -0.27 -15.75 -46.42
N SER A 233 0.14 -14.70 -47.12
CA SER A 233 -0.15 -14.46 -48.52
C SER A 233 0.23 -15.70 -49.34
N VAL A 234 -0.74 -16.25 -50.07
CA VAL A 234 -0.49 -17.22 -51.13
C VAL A 234 -0.02 -16.43 -52.36
N PRO A 235 1.18 -16.70 -52.90
CA PRO A 235 1.59 -16.15 -54.18
C PRO A 235 1.12 -17.01 -55.36
N ALA A 236 0.62 -16.32 -56.38
CA ALA A 236 0.42 -16.66 -57.80
C ALA A 236 -0.46 -17.86 -58.16
#